data_AF-A0A178WXQ1-F1
#
_entry.id   AF-A0A178WXQ1-F1
#
_cell.length_a   1.000
_cell.length_b   1.000
_cell.length_c   1.000
_cell.angle_alpha   90.00
_cell.angle_beta   90.00
_cell.angle_gamma   90.00
#
_symmetry.space_group_name_H-M   'P 1'
#
loop_
_entity.id
_entity.type
_entity.pdbx_description
1 polymer ?
#
loop_
_entity_poly.entity_id
_entity_poly.type
_entity_poly.pdbx_seq_one_letter_code
_entity_poly.pdbx_strand_id
1 'polypeptide(L)' 'MIQTRYDDVVTPYANAFLKPAPNVKNLVLQDVCGLDYTDHLGITYDPIAQREVLNALDPQHAKKPNCTFVPPVIS' A
#
# COMPACT_ATOMS: atom_id res chain seq x y z
N MET A 1 -2.48 2.17 7.80
CA MET A 1 -1.64 1.07 7.35
C MET A 1 -1.82 0.87 5.85
N ILE A 2 -0.73 0.67 5.11
CA ILE A 2 -0.75 0.31 3.69
C ILE A 2 -0.15 -1.10 3.62
N GLN A 3 -0.85 -2.03 2.99
CA GLN A 3 -0.43 -3.42 2.84
C GLN A 3 -0.56 -3.89 1.40
N THR A 4 0.23 -4.88 1.01
CA THR A 4 0.10 -5.58 -0.28
C THR A 4 -0.51 -6.98 -0.05
N ARG A 5 -1.35 -7.45 -0.98
CA ARG A 5 -1.85 -8.84 -1.00
C ARG A 5 -0.72 -9.85 -1.22
N TYR A 6 0.40 -9.40 -1.77
CA TYR A 6 1.59 -10.19 -2.10
C TYR A 6 2.66 -10.10 -0.98
N ASP A 7 2.26 -9.83 0.26
CA ASP A 7 3.20 -9.83 1.38
C ASP A 7 3.52 -11.30 1.75
N ASP A 8 4.73 -11.73 1.40
CA ASP A 8 5.22 -13.09 1.65
C ASP A 8 5.88 -13.26 3.03
N VAL A 9 6.04 -12.18 3.79
CA VAL A 9 6.69 -12.18 5.12
C VAL A 9 5.64 -12.16 6.22
N VAL A 10 4.65 -11.28 6.12
CA VAL A 10 3.56 -11.15 7.07
C VAL A 10 2.31 -11.80 6.47
N THR A 11 2.11 -13.08 6.77
CA THR A 11 0.99 -13.85 6.23
C THR A 11 0.00 -14.28 7.32
N PRO A 12 -1.33 -14.14 7.11
CA PRO A 12 -1.96 -13.34 6.05
C PRO A 12 -1.64 -11.84 6.15
N TYR A 13 -1.56 -11.12 5.03
CA TYR A 13 -1.20 -9.69 4.97
C TYR A 13 -2.03 -8.80 5.91
N ALA A 14 -3.29 -9.19 6.15
CA ALA A 14 -4.21 -8.46 7.03
C ALA A 14 -3.79 -8.48 8.51
N ASN A 15 -2.86 -9.35 8.92
CA ASN A 15 -2.34 -9.41 10.29
C ASN A 15 -1.69 -8.09 10.74
N ALA A 16 -1.18 -7.30 9.80
CA ALA A 16 -0.56 -6.01 10.09
C ALA A 16 -1.55 -4.84 10.09
N PHE A 17 -2.83 -5.07 9.81
CA PHE A 17 -3.84 -4.02 9.94
C PHE A 17 -4.08 -3.63 11.39
N LEU A 18 -4.29 -2.33 11.58
CA LEU A 18 -4.70 -1.79 12.86
C LEU A 18 -6.18 -2.11 13.09
N LYS A 19 -6.58 -2.27 14.36
CA LYS A 19 -7.99 -2.43 14.71
C LYS A 19 -8.80 -1.21 14.21
N PRO A 20 -10.05 -1.38 13.76
CA PRO A 20 -10.89 -0.27 13.34
C PRO A 20 -11.04 0.79 14.44
N ALA A 21 -10.79 2.04 14.10
CA ALA A 21 -10.98 3.22 14.94
C ALA A 21 -11.17 4.46 14.04
N PRO A 22 -11.74 5.57 14.56
CA PRO A 22 -12.07 6.74 13.73
C PRO A 22 -10.89 7.36 12.96
N ASN A 23 -9.67 7.23 13.49
CA ASN A 23 -8.44 7.76 12.91
C ASN A 23 -7.58 6.71 12.20
N VAL A 24 -8.12 5.51 11.94
CA VAL A 24 -7.41 4.41 11.29
C VAL A 24 -7.91 4.25 9.85
N LYS A 25 -6.99 4.34 8.89
CA LYS A 25 -7.18 3.93 7.49
C LYS A 25 -6.30 2.73 7.21
N ASN A 26 -6.90 1.57 6.96
CA ASN A 26 -6.20 0.39 6.41
C ASN A 26 -6.48 0.32 4.90
N LEU A 27 -5.43 0.07 4.12
CA LEU A 27 -5.50 0.07 2.66
C LEU A 27 -4.73 -1.12 2.11
N VAL A 28 -5.31 -1.74 1.09
CA VAL A 28 -4.66 -2.77 0.27
C VAL A 28 -4.21 -2.10 -1.04
N LEU A 29 -2.94 -2.25 -1.38
CA LEU A 29 -2.31 -1.57 -2.51
C LEU A 29 -3.00 -1.92 -3.83
N GLN A 30 -3.40 -3.19 -3.98
CA GLN A 30 -4.12 -3.67 -5.16
C GLN A 30 -5.55 -3.10 -5.30
N ASP A 31 -6.15 -2.59 -4.22
CA ASP A 31 -7.45 -1.89 -4.29
C ASP A 31 -7.27 -0.44 -4.81
N VAL A 32 -6.06 0.11 -4.72
CA VAL A 32 -5.68 1.41 -5.30
C VAL A 32 -5.24 1.26 -6.75
N CYS A 33 -4.40 0.25 -7.02
CA CYS A 33 -3.90 -0.05 -8.35
C CYS A 33 -3.77 -1.56 -8.54
N GLY A 34 -4.65 -2.15 -9.34
CA GLY A 34 -4.61 -3.60 -9.62
C GLY A 34 -3.44 -4.07 -10.49
N LEU A 35 -2.61 -3.15 -10.99
CA LEU A 35 -1.38 -3.46 -11.74
C LEU A 35 -0.14 -3.51 -10.83
N ASP A 36 -0.32 -3.25 -9.54
CA ASP A 36 0.75 -3.23 -8.57
C ASP A 36 0.92 -4.62 -7.93
N TYR A 37 2.04 -5.26 -8.23
CA TYR A 37 2.42 -6.59 -7.73
C TYR A 37 3.59 -6.53 -6.74
N THR A 38 3.84 -5.34 -6.16
CA THR A 38 4.85 -5.14 -5.12
C THR A 38 4.68 -6.13 -3.96
N ASP A 39 5.80 -6.71 -3.52
CA ASP A 39 5.89 -7.58 -2.35
C ASP A 39 6.31 -6.82 -1.06
N HIS A 40 6.60 -7.56 0.00
CA HIS A 40 7.01 -7.02 1.29
C HIS A 40 8.25 -6.11 1.21
N LEU A 41 9.26 -6.49 0.42
CA LEU A 41 10.51 -5.74 0.33
C LEU A 41 10.36 -4.53 -0.59
N GLY A 42 9.56 -4.66 -1.65
CA GLY A 42 9.31 -3.61 -2.64
C GLY A 42 8.49 -2.43 -2.10
N ILE A 43 7.63 -2.64 -1.10
CA ILE A 43 6.61 -1.66 -0.69
C ILE A 43 7.16 -0.30 -0.24
N THR A 44 8.39 -0.25 0.25
CA THR A 44 9.02 1.03 0.65
C THR A 44 9.52 1.85 -0.55
N TYR A 45 9.74 1.21 -1.69
CA TYR A 45 10.18 1.83 -2.95
C TYR A 45 9.02 2.05 -3.94
N ASP A 46 7.83 1.60 -3.59
CA ASP A 46 6.66 1.62 -4.45
C ASP A 46 6.09 3.04 -4.63
N PRO A 47 5.92 3.53 -5.88
CA PRO A 47 5.44 4.90 -6.13
C PRO A 47 3.97 5.13 -5.75
N ILE A 48 3.13 4.08 -5.76
CA ILE A 48 1.72 4.15 -5.40
C ILE A 48 1.59 4.21 -3.88
N ALA A 49 2.34 3.36 -3.15
CA ALA A 49 2.42 3.39 -1.69
C ALA A 49 2.98 4.74 -1.21
N GLN A 50 4.06 5.24 -1.82
CA GLN A 50 4.61 6.56 -1.48
C GLN A 50 3.61 7.70 -1.72
N ARG A 51 2.82 7.64 -2.80
CA ARG A 51 1.75 8.63 -3.02
C ARG A 51 0.69 8.55 -1.93
N GLU A 52 0.27 7.36 -1.52
CA GLU A 52 -0.69 7.20 -0.41
C GLU A 52 -0.13 7.72 0.93
N VAL A 53 1.16 7.54 1.19
CA VAL A 53 1.83 8.17 2.35
C VAL A 53 1.76 9.69 2.27
N LEU A 54 2.12 10.28 1.13
CA LEU A 54 2.04 11.74 0.94
C LEU A 54 0.61 12.27 1.08
N ASN A 55 -0.39 11.54 0.56
CA ASN A 55 -1.80 11.90 0.70
C ASN A 55 -2.27 11.86 2.17
N ALA A 56 -1.69 10.96 2.98
CA ALA A 56 -1.99 10.91 4.41
C ALA A 56 -1.31 12.04 5.20
N LEU A 57 -0.11 12.46 4.79
CA LEU A 57 0.65 13.55 5.42
C LEU A 57 0.08 14.94 5.09
N ASP A 58 -0.44 15.14 3.87
CA ASP A 58 -1.08 16.38 3.43
C ASP A 58 -2.41 16.10 2.72
N PRO A 59 -3.50 15.88 3.48
CA PRO A 59 -4.81 15.57 2.92
C PRO A 59 -5.42 16.71 2.10
N GLN A 60 -5.04 17.96 2.35
CA GLN A 60 -5.57 19.13 1.63
C GLN A 60 -5.08 19.18 0.18
N HIS A 61 -3.92 18.59 -0.11
CA HIS A 61 -3.32 18.53 -1.45
C HIS A 61 -3.16 17.10 -1.98
N ALA A 62 -3.98 16.17 -1.48
CA ALA A 62 -3.95 14.76 -1.88
C ALA A 62 -4.13 14.61 -3.42
N LYS A 63 -3.35 13.71 -4.02
CA LYS A 63 -3.39 13.42 -5.46
C LYS A 63 -3.66 11.93 -5.66
N LYS A 64 -4.51 11.59 -6.63
CA LYS A 64 -4.72 10.21 -7.03
C LYS A 64 -3.37 9.57 -7.44
N PRO A 65 -3.02 8.38 -6.94
CA PRO A 65 -1.85 7.65 -7.44
C PRO A 65 -1.95 7.37 -8.92
N ASN A 66 -0.83 7.55 -9.64
CA ASN A 66 -0.72 7.13 -11.03
C ASN A 66 -0.53 5.62 -11.04
N CYS A 67 -1.60 4.89 -11.32
CA CYS A 67 -1.54 3.43 -11.37
C CYS A 67 -0.61 3.00 -12.51
N THR A 68 0.42 2.24 -12.16
CA THR A 68 1.46 1.73 -13.06
C THR A 68 1.77 0.29 -12.69
N PHE A 69 2.31 -0.46 -13.62
CA PHE A 69 2.84 -1.78 -13.32
C PHE A 69 4.06 -1.65 -12.39
N VAL A 70 4.05 -2.41 -11.29
CA VAL A 70 5.19 -2.54 -10.38
C VAL A 70 5.40 -4.04 -10.11
N PRO A 71 6.58 -4.60 -10.43
CA PRO A 71 6.86 -6.02 -10.24
C PRO A 71 7.24 -6.35 -8.78
N PRO A 72 7.13 -7.62 -8.35
CA PRO A 72 7.72 -8.06 -7.08
C PRO A 72 9.26 -8.04 -7.15
N VAL A 73 9.89 -8.02 -5.97
CA VAL A 73 11.33 -8.11 -5.78
C VAL A 73 11.78 -9.57 -5.63
N ILE A 74 10.99 -10.40 -4.93
CA ILE A 74 11.35 -11.77 -4.54
C ILE A 74 10.27 -12.84 -4.79
N SER A 75 9.04 -12.47 -5.15
CA SER A 75 7.91 -13.41 -5.32
C SER A 75 7.91 -14.18 -6.64
#